data_AF-A0A914SM54-F1
#
_entry.id   AF-A0A914SM54-F1
#
_cell.length_a   1.000
_cell.length_b   1.000
_cell.length_c   1.000
_cell.angle_alpha   90.00
_cell.angle_beta   90.00
_cell.angle_gamma   90.00
#
_symmetry.space_group_name_H-M   'P 1'
#
loop_
_entity.id
_entity.type
_entity.pdbx_description
1 polymer ?
#
loop_
_entity_poly.entity_id
_entity_poly.type
_entity_poly.pdbx_seq_one_letter_code
_entity_poly.pdbx_strand_id
1 'polypeptide(L)'
;MHDYAMKLIEGLACQENYEELLYVVCYTFLHPKIPPLNMTVFQNILLYATVKARNFQLAYEYLRYLHTITQASKSDESDPRNFQLAFEYLRYCHTITQASKSDERDRKAKLIQIYTALNFVFCHQQGVAQQRFIQRCLLKSPDQMHLHLIVANNSLMAGSYKAAIYEYIIVLKERPNDALIHFNLALCFTHLASRRDITRRVAVATRAIGFMAKYKQLRLPQGPKQEVYYNIGRMLHQLGFSTHAHYWYCKVLGEPDIQVFEEDERTGDAIMETSYSYNLKPLAALNLAYIMQSYNPQKARLLKRQFCII
;
A
#
# COMPACT_ATOMS: atom_id res chain seq x y z
N MET A 1 29.17 -2.99 -9.12
CA MET A 1 29.15 -3.44 -7.72
C MET A 1 30.13 -4.59 -7.68
N HIS A 2 31.11 -4.56 -6.78
CA HIS A 2 32.13 -5.60 -6.69
C HIS A 2 31.49 -6.89 -6.17
N ASP A 3 31.91 -8.06 -6.64
CA ASP A 3 31.34 -9.36 -6.24
C ASP A 3 31.30 -9.59 -4.72
N TYR A 4 32.31 -9.12 -3.98
CA TYR A 4 32.30 -9.13 -2.51
C TYR A 4 31.16 -8.32 -1.88
N ALA A 5 30.82 -7.16 -2.45
CA ALA A 5 29.72 -6.35 -1.97
C ALA A 5 28.38 -7.04 -2.21
N MET A 6 28.20 -7.69 -3.37
CA MET A 6 26.99 -8.48 -3.64
C MET A 6 26.85 -9.67 -2.69
N LYS A 7 27.93 -10.43 -2.49
CA LYS A 7 27.93 -11.55 -1.52
C LYS A 7 27.65 -11.09 -0.09
N LEU A 8 28.14 -9.92 0.30
CA LEU A 8 27.86 -9.34 1.61
C LEU A 8 26.38 -8.92 1.73
N ILE A 9 25.81 -8.30 0.68
CA ILE A 9 24.39 -7.94 0.62
C ILE A 9 23.52 -9.20 0.72
N GLU A 10 23.86 -10.27 -0.02
CA GLU A 10 23.16 -11.56 0.04
C GLU A 10 23.23 -12.17 1.45
N GLY A 11 24.42 -12.20 2.06
CA GLY A 11 24.60 -12.71 3.42
C GLY A 11 23.77 -11.94 4.46
N LEU A 12 23.77 -10.61 4.38
CA LEU A 12 22.98 -9.76 5.28
C LEU A 12 21.47 -9.90 5.03
N ALA A 13 21.05 -10.12 3.78
CA ALA A 13 19.65 -10.38 3.45
C ALA A 13 19.17 -11.71 4.06
N CYS A 14 19.97 -12.77 3.99
CA CYS A 14 19.66 -14.07 4.60
C CYS A 14 19.58 -13.99 6.14
N GLN A 15 20.31 -13.05 6.75
CA GLN A 15 20.26 -12.81 8.20
C GLN A 15 19.16 -11.83 8.61
N GLU A 16 18.38 -11.31 7.66
CA GLU A 16 17.38 -10.25 7.87
C GLU A 16 17.94 -8.96 8.50
N ASN A 17 19.26 -8.72 8.41
CA ASN A 17 19.90 -7.50 8.90
C ASN A 17 19.87 -6.40 7.83
N TYR A 18 18.69 -5.81 7.64
CA TYR A 18 18.45 -4.86 6.57
C TYR A 18 19.07 -3.47 6.80
N GLU A 19 19.35 -3.08 8.04
CA GLU A 19 19.99 -1.79 8.35
C GLU A 19 21.46 -1.77 7.89
N GLU A 20 22.23 -2.81 8.24
CA GLU A 20 23.60 -2.95 7.78
C GLU A 20 23.69 -3.14 6.27
N LEU A 21 22.75 -3.91 5.70
CA LEU A 21 22.62 -4.07 4.24
C LEU A 21 22.48 -2.69 3.58
N LEU A 22 21.61 -1.83 4.10
CA LEU A 22 21.42 -0.48 3.58
C LEU A 22 22.70 0.35 3.65
N TYR A 23 23.47 0.27 4.74
CA TYR A 23 24.75 0.96 4.83
C TYR A 23 25.73 0.48 3.76
N VAL A 24 25.88 -0.84 3.59
CA VAL A 24 26.75 -1.43 2.55
C VAL A 24 26.35 -0.94 1.16
N VAL A 25 25.05 -0.93 0.85
CA VAL A 25 24.54 -0.44 -0.44
C VAL A 25 24.86 1.06 -0.62
N CYS A 26 24.63 1.89 0.39
CA CYS A 26 24.96 3.32 0.32
C CYS A 26 26.47 3.58 0.20
N TYR A 27 27.33 2.83 0.91
CA TYR A 27 28.78 2.99 0.82
C TYR A 27 29.33 2.53 -0.53
N THR A 28 28.79 1.43 -1.08
CA THR A 28 29.20 0.94 -2.41
C THR A 28 28.86 1.92 -3.51
N PHE A 29 27.82 2.73 -3.35
CA PHE A 29 27.48 3.84 -4.26
C PHE A 29 28.50 4.96 -4.24
N LEU A 30 28.94 5.35 -3.04
CA LEU A 30 29.89 6.45 -2.85
C LEU A 30 31.32 6.08 -3.26
N HIS A 31 31.61 4.79 -3.46
CA HIS A 31 32.97 4.33 -3.71
C HIS A 31 33.38 4.51 -5.19
N PRO A 32 34.29 5.44 -5.52
CA PRO A 32 34.59 5.83 -6.90
C PRO A 32 35.26 4.73 -7.74
N LYS A 33 35.85 3.71 -7.10
CA LYS A 33 36.56 2.61 -7.78
C LYS A 33 35.71 1.36 -8.05
N ILE A 34 34.45 1.34 -7.62
CA ILE A 34 33.56 0.19 -7.86
C ILE A 34 32.65 0.56 -9.03
N PRO A 35 32.95 0.13 -10.27
CA PRO A 35 32.05 0.41 -11.38
C PRO A 35 30.70 -0.28 -11.11
N PRO A 36 29.55 0.42 -11.28
CA PRO A 36 28.25 -0.21 -11.14
C PRO A 36 28.12 -1.31 -12.21
N LEU A 37 27.81 -2.54 -11.79
CA LEU A 37 27.73 -3.71 -12.70
C LEU A 37 26.53 -3.52 -13.64
N ASN A 38 25.50 -2.82 -13.15
CA ASN A 38 24.39 -2.24 -13.87
C ASN A 38 23.73 -1.22 -12.94
N MET A 39 23.60 0.05 -13.35
CA MET A 39 23.01 1.11 -12.52
C MET A 39 21.59 0.75 -12.07
N THR A 40 20.82 0.09 -12.93
CA THR A 40 19.43 -0.34 -12.67
C THR A 40 19.35 -1.40 -11.56
N VAL A 41 20.31 -2.32 -11.51
CA VAL A 41 20.36 -3.36 -10.47
C VAL A 41 20.66 -2.73 -9.11
N PHE A 42 21.63 -1.82 -9.06
CA PHE A 42 21.94 -1.07 -7.85
C PHE A 42 20.72 -0.28 -7.36
N GLN A 43 20.06 0.42 -8.27
CA GLN A 43 18.85 1.21 -8.02
C GLN A 43 17.70 0.38 -7.41
N ASN A 44 17.50 -0.85 -7.90
CA ASN A 44 16.50 -1.77 -7.35
C ASN A 44 16.90 -2.28 -5.96
N ILE A 45 18.19 -2.60 -5.75
CA ILE A 45 18.71 -3.04 -4.46
C ILE A 45 18.60 -1.92 -3.42
N LEU A 46 18.89 -0.67 -3.78
CA LEU A 46 18.74 0.47 -2.88
C LEU A 46 17.28 0.66 -2.46
N LEU A 47 16.33 0.59 -3.39
CA LEU A 47 14.91 0.68 -3.04
C LEU A 47 14.48 -0.50 -2.15
N TYR A 48 14.93 -1.71 -2.45
CA TYR A 48 14.67 -2.90 -1.64
C TYR A 48 15.21 -2.73 -0.21
N ALA A 49 16.49 -2.36 -0.09
CA ALA A 49 17.18 -2.17 1.18
C ALA A 49 16.51 -1.08 2.03
N THR A 50 16.19 0.08 1.43
CA THR A 50 15.53 1.18 2.14
C THR A 50 14.14 0.80 2.65
N VAL A 51 13.35 0.09 1.85
CA VAL A 51 12.02 -0.39 2.25
C VAL A 51 12.12 -1.44 3.35
N LYS A 52 13.01 -2.43 3.21
CA LYS A 52 13.17 -3.50 4.21
C LYS A 52 13.75 -2.99 5.53
N ALA A 53 14.69 -2.05 5.48
CA ALA A 53 15.22 -1.34 6.64
C ALA A 53 14.24 -0.30 7.22
N ARG A 54 13.04 -0.15 6.65
CA ARG A 54 12.01 0.82 7.06
C ARG A 54 12.47 2.28 7.06
N ASN A 55 13.51 2.60 6.27
CA ASN A 55 13.97 3.97 6.05
C ASN A 55 13.17 4.63 4.93
N PHE A 56 11.92 4.97 5.24
CA PHE A 56 10.96 5.52 4.29
C PHE A 56 11.32 6.92 3.79
N GLN A 57 12.11 7.68 4.55
CA GLN A 57 12.56 9.01 4.15
C GLN A 57 13.54 8.90 2.97
N LEU A 58 14.52 8.00 3.05
CA LEU A 58 15.45 7.76 1.97
C LEU A 58 14.76 7.14 0.75
N ALA A 59 13.83 6.19 0.98
CA ALA A 59 13.02 5.61 -0.08
C ALA A 59 12.21 6.69 -0.84
N TYR A 60 11.62 7.65 -0.11
CA TYR A 60 10.90 8.77 -0.72
C TYR A 60 11.78 9.65 -1.59
N GLU A 61 12.91 10.14 -1.08
CA GLU A 61 13.80 11.03 -1.86
C GLU A 61 14.32 10.32 -3.11
N TYR A 62 14.62 9.03 -2.99
CA TYR A 62 15.03 8.21 -4.13
C TYR A 62 13.91 8.04 -5.18
N LEU A 63 12.68 7.72 -4.77
CA LEU A 63 11.54 7.61 -5.68
C LEU A 63 11.18 8.96 -6.34
N ARG A 64 11.32 10.06 -5.60
CA ARG A 64 11.14 11.42 -6.10
C ARG A 64 12.19 11.76 -7.17
N TYR A 65 13.44 11.35 -6.96
CA TYR A 65 14.51 11.48 -7.94
C TYR A 65 14.18 10.71 -9.23
N LEU A 66 13.78 9.43 -9.11
CA LEU A 66 13.36 8.61 -10.25
C LEU A 66 12.17 9.21 -11.01
N HIS A 67 11.17 9.73 -10.28
CA HIS A 67 10.03 10.43 -10.87
C HIS A 67 10.47 11.63 -11.71
N THR A 68 11.38 12.44 -11.17
CA THR A 68 11.87 13.66 -11.82
C THR A 68 12.59 13.34 -13.13
N ILE A 69 13.46 12.33 -13.13
CA ILE A 69 14.17 11.90 -14.36
C ILE A 69 13.20 11.32 -15.39
N THR A 70 12.25 10.48 -14.95
CA THR A 70 11.27 9.85 -15.84
C THR A 70 10.30 10.87 -16.47
N GLN A 71 10.13 12.04 -15.83
CA GLN A 71 9.37 13.16 -16.38
C GLN A 71 10.22 14.11 -17.24
N ALA A 72 11.50 14.29 -16.93
CA ALA A 72 12.40 15.17 -17.68
C ALA A 72 12.59 14.73 -19.15
N SER A 73 12.42 13.44 -19.45
CA SER A 73 12.36 12.94 -20.84
C SER A 73 11.23 13.52 -21.69
N LYS A 74 10.30 14.31 -21.11
CA LYS A 74 9.30 15.10 -21.85
C LYS A 74 9.75 16.53 -22.21
N SER A 75 10.72 17.12 -21.51
CA SER A 75 10.95 18.58 -21.51
C SER A 75 12.20 19.07 -22.26
N ASP A 76 13.08 18.18 -22.70
CA ASP A 76 14.38 18.56 -23.29
C ASP A 76 14.34 18.79 -24.81
N GLU A 77 13.48 19.71 -25.25
CA GLU A 77 13.68 20.40 -26.53
C GLU A 77 13.72 21.94 -26.40
N SER A 78 13.47 22.58 -25.23
CA SER A 78 13.27 24.05 -25.23
C SER A 78 13.68 24.96 -24.05
N ASP A 79 14.23 24.51 -22.91
CA ASP A 79 14.65 25.47 -21.84
C ASP A 79 16.07 25.26 -21.27
N PRO A 80 17.06 26.09 -21.66
CA PRO A 80 18.45 26.03 -21.21
C PRO A 80 18.67 26.78 -19.88
N ARG A 81 17.81 26.62 -18.87
CA ARG A 81 18.01 27.30 -17.56
C ARG A 81 17.97 26.39 -16.33
N ASN A 82 17.76 25.08 -16.52
CA ASN A 82 17.80 24.11 -15.43
C ASN A 82 19.22 23.49 -15.29
N PHE A 83 20.20 24.34 -15.00
CA PHE A 83 21.63 24.00 -15.08
C PHE A 83 22.29 23.74 -13.70
N GLN A 84 22.93 22.56 -13.57
CA GLN A 84 24.40 22.39 -13.47
C GLN A 84 24.82 21.17 -12.60
N LEU A 85 24.00 20.68 -11.65
CA LEU A 85 24.38 19.51 -10.82
C LEU A 85 23.67 18.20 -11.21
N ALA A 86 22.50 18.30 -11.85
CA ALA A 86 21.79 17.13 -12.38
C ALA A 86 22.35 16.65 -13.74
N PHE A 87 23.19 17.46 -14.38
CA PHE A 87 23.51 17.33 -15.81
C PHE A 87 24.52 16.23 -16.12
N GLU A 88 25.51 15.94 -15.26
CA GLU A 88 26.42 14.81 -15.52
C GLU A 88 25.74 13.45 -15.34
N TYR A 89 24.85 13.35 -14.35
CA TYR A 89 24.03 12.15 -14.12
C TYR A 89 22.91 11.99 -15.16
N LEU A 90 22.23 13.08 -15.53
CA LEU A 90 21.21 13.07 -16.59
C LEU A 90 21.81 12.82 -17.97
N ARG A 91 22.99 13.35 -18.30
CA ARG A 91 23.64 13.12 -19.62
C ARG A 91 24.08 11.67 -19.79
N TYR A 92 24.51 10.99 -18.71
CA TYR A 92 24.80 9.55 -18.72
C TYR A 92 23.52 8.68 -18.86
N CYS A 93 22.38 9.15 -18.34
CA CYS A 93 21.09 8.49 -18.50
C CYS A 93 20.39 8.82 -19.84
N HIS A 94 20.62 10.02 -20.39
CA HIS A 94 20.00 10.54 -21.61
C HIS A 94 20.55 9.87 -22.87
N THR A 95 21.80 9.41 -22.87
CA THR A 95 22.37 8.61 -23.96
C THR A 95 21.71 7.24 -24.14
N ILE A 96 20.82 6.82 -23.23
CA ILE A 96 20.07 5.56 -23.31
C ILE A 96 18.60 5.78 -23.79
N THR A 97 18.11 7.03 -23.87
CA THR A 97 16.69 7.32 -24.13
C THR A 97 16.45 8.14 -25.41
N GLN A 98 16.84 7.58 -26.56
CA GLN A 98 16.31 7.98 -27.85
C GLN A 98 15.65 6.77 -28.53
N ALA A 99 14.33 6.57 -28.37
CA ALA A 99 13.57 5.68 -29.27
C ALA A 99 12.02 5.73 -29.15
N SER A 100 11.36 6.46 -30.04
CA SER A 100 10.04 6.10 -30.63
C SER A 100 8.82 5.86 -29.70
N LYS A 101 7.63 5.60 -30.30
CA LYS A 101 6.35 5.35 -29.60
C LYS A 101 6.33 4.13 -28.64
N SER A 102 7.35 3.27 -28.67
CA SER A 102 7.56 2.21 -27.66
C SER A 102 7.97 2.79 -26.30
N ASP A 103 8.76 3.86 -26.29
CA ASP A 103 9.30 4.48 -25.08
C ASP A 103 8.22 5.22 -24.27
N GLU A 104 7.16 5.72 -24.90
CA GLU A 104 6.07 6.36 -24.15
C GLU A 104 5.27 5.36 -23.29
N ARG A 105 5.05 4.14 -23.82
CA ARG A 105 4.38 3.06 -23.06
C ARG A 105 5.26 2.60 -21.90
N ASP A 106 6.55 2.43 -22.14
CA ASP A 106 7.52 2.03 -21.11
C ASP A 106 7.68 3.11 -20.03
N ARG A 107 7.72 4.38 -20.44
CA ARG A 107 7.72 5.53 -19.51
C ARG A 107 6.47 5.57 -18.66
N LYS A 108 5.29 5.33 -19.24
CA LYS A 108 4.03 5.26 -18.47
C LYS A 108 4.07 4.10 -17.48
N ALA A 109 4.54 2.93 -17.89
CA ALA A 109 4.69 1.77 -17.01
C ALA A 109 5.64 2.06 -15.82
N LYS A 110 6.80 2.67 -16.09
CA LYS A 110 7.75 3.11 -15.03
C LYS A 110 7.10 4.11 -14.07
N LEU A 111 6.36 5.09 -14.58
CA LEU A 111 5.63 6.04 -13.72
C LEU A 111 4.61 5.34 -12.83
N ILE A 112 3.88 4.35 -13.36
CA ILE A 112 2.92 3.56 -12.57
C ILE A 112 3.63 2.81 -11.44
N GLN A 113 4.78 2.19 -11.73
CA GLN A 113 5.59 1.52 -10.71
C GLN A 113 6.08 2.49 -9.63
N ILE A 114 6.60 3.66 -10.03
CA ILE A 114 7.05 4.71 -9.11
C ILE A 114 5.89 5.20 -8.24
N TYR A 115 4.73 5.47 -8.83
CA TYR A 115 3.52 5.88 -8.08
C TYR A 115 3.06 4.80 -7.12
N THR A 116 3.13 3.53 -7.51
CA THR A 116 2.76 2.41 -6.64
C THR A 116 3.72 2.31 -5.44
N ALA A 117 5.02 2.45 -5.67
CA ALA A 117 6.03 2.48 -4.61
C ALA A 117 5.88 3.71 -3.70
N LEU A 118 5.61 4.90 -4.27
CA LEU A 118 5.33 6.11 -3.49
C LEU A 118 4.10 5.94 -2.61
N ASN A 119 3.03 5.31 -3.12
CA ASN A 119 1.83 5.02 -2.33
C ASN A 119 2.17 4.15 -1.12
N PHE A 120 2.99 3.10 -1.32
CA PHE A 120 3.46 2.26 -0.23
C PHE A 120 4.28 3.03 0.81
N VAL A 121 5.24 3.86 0.37
CA VAL A 121 6.06 4.68 1.26
C VAL A 121 5.19 5.65 2.08
N PHE A 122 4.21 6.29 1.46
CA PHE A 122 3.35 7.27 2.13
C PHE A 122 2.39 6.65 3.14
N CYS A 123 2.01 5.38 2.98
CA CYS A 123 1.25 4.65 3.99
C CYS A 123 2.06 4.44 5.28
N HIS A 124 3.39 4.38 5.20
CA HIS A 124 4.27 4.14 6.34
C HIS A 124 4.87 5.42 6.93
N GLN A 125 5.04 6.46 6.10
CA GLN A 125 5.54 7.76 6.55
C GLN A 125 4.74 8.89 5.92
N GLN A 126 4.02 9.63 6.77
CA GLN A 126 3.34 10.86 6.37
C GLN A 126 4.24 12.06 6.58
N GLY A 127 4.19 13.01 5.64
CA GLY A 127 4.80 14.31 5.83
C GLY A 127 4.28 15.34 4.84
N VAL A 128 4.35 16.60 5.26
CA VAL A 128 3.80 17.73 4.50
C VAL A 128 4.54 17.91 3.16
N ALA A 129 5.83 17.60 3.12
CA ALA A 129 6.64 17.67 1.89
C ALA A 129 6.15 16.64 0.85
N GLN A 130 5.92 15.40 1.28
CA GLN A 130 5.40 14.30 0.46
C GLN A 130 4.01 14.66 -0.12
N GLN A 131 3.13 15.20 0.74
CA GLN A 131 1.80 15.63 0.31
C GLN A 131 1.86 16.77 -0.71
N ARG A 132 2.68 17.80 -0.47
CA ARG A 132 2.86 18.91 -1.43
C ARG A 132 3.44 18.42 -2.74
N PHE A 133 4.39 17.47 -2.71
CA PHE A 133 4.96 16.88 -3.90
C PHE A 133 3.89 16.19 -4.76
N ILE A 134 3.09 15.29 -4.17
CA ILE A 134 2.09 14.56 -4.93
C ILE A 134 0.98 15.46 -5.47
N GLN A 135 0.56 16.48 -4.71
CA GLN A 135 -0.40 17.48 -5.19
C GLN A 135 0.14 18.27 -6.38
N ARG A 136 1.42 18.67 -6.37
CA ARG A 136 2.06 19.32 -7.53
C ARG A 136 2.13 18.40 -8.74
N CYS A 137 2.41 17.11 -8.54
CA CYS A 137 2.36 16.12 -9.62
C CYS A 137 0.95 16.02 -10.22
N LEU A 138 -0.08 15.99 -9.37
CA LEU A 138 -1.47 15.90 -9.81
C LEU A 138 -1.89 17.15 -10.61
N LEU A 139 -1.51 18.35 -10.17
CA LEU A 139 -1.76 19.60 -10.90
C LEU A 139 -1.14 19.59 -12.31
N LYS A 140 0.06 19.00 -12.47
CA LYS A 140 0.73 18.89 -13.76
C LYS A 140 0.13 17.80 -14.67
N SER A 141 -0.58 16.83 -14.09
CA SER A 141 -1.08 15.66 -14.82
C SER A 141 -2.39 15.19 -14.17
N PRO A 142 -3.48 15.96 -14.34
CA PRO A 142 -4.74 15.71 -13.65
C PRO A 142 -5.37 14.38 -14.10
N ASP A 143 -5.13 13.94 -15.33
CA ASP A 143 -5.74 12.71 -15.85
C ASP A 143 -5.06 11.42 -15.35
N GLN A 144 -4.07 11.51 -14.46
CA GLN A 144 -3.36 10.36 -13.94
C GLN A 144 -4.05 9.80 -12.70
N MET A 145 -4.90 8.79 -12.88
CA MET A 145 -5.63 8.12 -11.80
C MET A 145 -4.76 7.61 -10.64
N HIS A 146 -3.51 7.18 -10.89
CA HIS A 146 -2.60 6.75 -9.82
C HIS A 146 -2.27 7.88 -8.83
N LEU A 147 -2.18 9.12 -9.31
CA LEU A 147 -1.97 10.29 -8.46
C LEU A 147 -3.20 10.57 -7.60
N HIS A 148 -4.40 10.51 -8.18
CA HIS A 148 -5.66 10.60 -7.43
C HIS A 148 -5.73 9.54 -6.32
N LEU A 149 -5.35 8.30 -6.63
CA LEU A 149 -5.34 7.21 -5.64
C LEU A 149 -4.39 7.49 -4.47
N ILE A 150 -3.18 8.00 -4.74
CA ILE A 150 -2.21 8.35 -3.68
C ILE A 150 -2.73 9.49 -2.82
N VAL A 151 -3.29 10.54 -3.43
CA VAL A 151 -3.88 11.68 -2.70
C VAL A 151 -5.07 11.21 -1.86
N ALA A 152 -5.90 10.31 -2.38
CA ALA A 152 -7.03 9.72 -1.66
C ALA A 152 -6.56 8.95 -0.41
N ASN A 153 -5.59 8.04 -0.58
CA ASN A 153 -5.04 7.23 0.51
C ASN A 153 -4.38 8.10 1.58
N ASN A 154 -3.58 9.09 1.17
CA ASN A 154 -2.95 10.03 2.11
C ASN A 154 -4.01 10.82 2.88
N SER A 155 -5.03 11.34 2.18
CA SER A 155 -6.14 12.07 2.82
C SER A 155 -6.94 11.19 3.79
N LEU A 156 -7.15 9.92 3.46
CA LEU A 156 -7.81 8.95 4.34
C LEU A 156 -7.00 8.76 5.62
N MET A 157 -5.70 8.50 5.50
CA MET A 157 -4.80 8.30 6.64
C MET A 157 -4.65 9.57 7.50
N ALA A 158 -4.66 10.76 6.87
CA ALA A 158 -4.64 12.04 7.56
C ALA A 158 -6.00 12.45 8.19
N GLY A 159 -7.04 11.60 8.13
CA GLY A 159 -8.37 11.88 8.67
C GLY A 159 -9.19 12.92 7.87
N SER A 160 -8.71 13.32 6.70
CA SER A 160 -9.38 14.24 5.78
C SER A 160 -10.36 13.50 4.85
N TYR A 161 -11.32 12.80 5.46
CA TYR A 161 -12.20 11.85 4.75
C TYR A 161 -13.03 12.45 3.60
N LYS A 162 -13.43 13.73 3.68
CA LYS A 162 -14.17 14.39 2.59
C LYS A 162 -13.30 14.55 1.34
N ALA A 163 -12.03 14.94 1.53
CA ALA A 163 -11.07 15.02 0.44
C ALA A 163 -10.77 13.63 -0.13
N ALA A 164 -10.58 12.62 0.73
CA ALA A 164 -10.39 11.25 0.30
C ALA A 164 -11.57 10.73 -0.55
N ILE A 165 -12.81 10.99 -0.14
CA ILE A 165 -14.01 10.60 -0.89
C ILE A 165 -14.04 11.24 -2.28
N TYR A 166 -13.73 12.53 -2.37
CA TYR A 166 -13.70 13.23 -3.66
C TYR A 166 -12.74 12.53 -4.64
N GLU A 167 -11.51 12.27 -4.20
CA GLU A 167 -10.49 11.62 -5.00
C GLU A 167 -10.84 10.16 -5.35
N TYR A 168 -11.34 9.38 -4.39
CA TYR A 168 -11.79 8.01 -4.66
C TYR A 168 -12.98 7.95 -5.63
N ILE A 169 -13.88 8.94 -5.64
CA ILE A 169 -14.97 9.00 -6.62
C ILE A 169 -14.43 9.23 -8.04
N ILE A 170 -13.36 10.03 -8.20
CA ILE A 170 -12.69 10.19 -9.50
C ILE A 170 -12.13 8.84 -9.95
N VAL A 171 -11.38 8.15 -9.09
CA VAL A 171 -10.82 6.82 -9.40
C VAL A 171 -11.92 5.80 -9.70
N LEU A 172 -13.04 5.85 -8.96
CA LEU A 172 -14.16 4.93 -9.14
C LEU A 172 -14.83 5.07 -10.52
N LYS A 173 -14.86 6.28 -11.10
CA LYS A 173 -15.39 6.48 -12.46
C LYS A 173 -14.61 5.68 -13.50
N GLU A 174 -13.29 5.59 -13.35
CA GLU A 174 -12.42 4.80 -14.23
C GLU A 174 -12.46 3.31 -13.90
N ARG A 175 -12.60 2.96 -12.61
CA ARG A 175 -12.59 1.57 -12.13
C ARG A 175 -13.85 1.25 -11.32
N PRO A 176 -15.02 1.15 -11.97
CA PRO A 176 -16.31 1.02 -11.27
C PRO A 176 -16.52 -0.32 -10.57
N ASN A 177 -15.70 -1.32 -10.87
CA ASN A 177 -15.77 -2.67 -10.28
C ASN A 177 -14.55 -2.99 -9.41
N ASP A 178 -13.76 -1.99 -9.02
CA ASP A 178 -12.63 -2.19 -8.10
C ASP A 178 -13.15 -2.30 -6.66
N ALA A 179 -13.06 -3.52 -6.11
CA ALA A 179 -13.54 -3.84 -4.77
C ALA A 179 -12.84 -2.99 -3.69
N LEU A 180 -11.54 -2.72 -3.83
CA LEU A 180 -10.77 -1.97 -2.84
C LEU A 180 -11.18 -0.50 -2.82
N ILE A 181 -11.51 0.09 -3.97
CA ILE A 181 -12.02 1.47 -4.02
C ILE A 181 -13.38 1.58 -3.31
N HIS A 182 -14.26 0.60 -3.51
CA HIS A 182 -15.52 0.55 -2.77
C HIS A 182 -15.30 0.34 -1.26
N PHE A 183 -14.36 -0.50 -0.86
CA PHE A 183 -13.99 -0.69 0.54
C PHE A 183 -13.47 0.61 1.17
N ASN A 184 -12.55 1.32 0.50
CA ASN A 184 -11.99 2.57 0.99
C ASN A 184 -13.04 3.70 1.07
N LEU A 185 -13.98 3.76 0.13
CA LEU A 185 -15.12 4.67 0.21
C LEU A 185 -16.02 4.32 1.40
N ALA A 186 -16.35 3.03 1.59
CA ALA A 186 -17.12 2.58 2.74
C ALA A 186 -16.43 2.94 4.06
N LEU A 187 -15.11 2.79 4.14
CA LEU A 187 -14.29 3.16 5.28
C LEU A 187 -14.32 4.67 5.55
N CYS A 188 -14.15 5.51 4.52
CA CYS A 188 -14.25 6.97 4.65
C CYS A 188 -15.61 7.41 5.21
N PHE A 189 -16.71 6.87 4.65
CA PHE A 189 -18.06 7.19 5.12
C PHE A 189 -18.30 6.65 6.54
N THR A 190 -17.75 5.49 6.89
CA THR A 190 -17.82 4.93 8.24
C THR A 190 -17.14 5.85 9.24
N HIS A 191 -15.91 6.29 8.95
CA HIS A 191 -15.20 7.23 9.83
C HIS A 191 -15.94 8.56 9.96
N LEU A 192 -16.46 9.12 8.86
CA LEU A 192 -17.29 10.33 8.92
C LEU A 192 -18.52 10.12 9.80
N ALA A 193 -19.25 9.01 9.62
CA ALA A 193 -20.42 8.69 10.43
C ALA A 193 -20.07 8.44 11.91
N SER A 194 -18.82 8.11 12.25
CA SER A 194 -18.37 7.97 13.63
C SER A 194 -17.95 9.29 14.29
N ARG A 195 -17.81 10.40 13.54
CA ARG A 195 -17.46 11.70 14.13
C ARG A 195 -18.67 12.33 14.83
N ARG A 196 -18.41 13.07 15.92
CA ARG A 196 -19.44 13.70 16.76
C ARG A 196 -20.10 14.93 16.12
N ASP A 197 -19.42 15.58 15.18
CA ASP A 197 -19.82 16.83 14.53
C ASP A 197 -20.73 16.65 13.29
N ILE A 198 -21.04 15.41 12.91
CA ILE A 198 -21.86 15.12 11.73
C ILE A 198 -23.34 15.08 12.08
N THR A 199 -24.10 16.06 11.56
CA THR A 199 -25.55 16.20 11.77
C THR A 199 -26.36 15.12 11.04
N ARG A 200 -25.99 14.76 9.81
CA ARG A 200 -26.68 13.75 8.98
C ARG A 200 -26.07 12.35 9.11
N ARG A 201 -25.79 11.91 10.34
CA ARG A 201 -25.08 10.66 10.63
C ARG A 201 -25.68 9.44 9.95
N VAL A 202 -27.00 9.30 10.01
CA VAL A 202 -27.73 8.17 9.39
C VAL A 202 -27.50 8.13 7.88
N ALA A 203 -27.64 9.26 7.19
CA ALA A 203 -27.45 9.31 5.73
C ALA A 203 -26.00 9.01 5.31
N VAL A 204 -25.02 9.41 6.12
CA VAL A 204 -23.60 9.07 5.88
C VAL A 204 -23.36 7.57 6.12
N ALA A 205 -23.92 7.01 7.19
CA ALA A 205 -23.83 5.58 7.48
C ALA A 205 -24.51 4.73 6.40
N THR A 206 -25.65 5.15 5.86
CA THR A 206 -26.31 4.47 4.73
C THR A 206 -25.40 4.38 3.51
N ARG A 207 -24.64 5.43 3.20
CA ARG A 207 -23.65 5.41 2.11
C ARG A 207 -22.51 4.42 2.39
N ALA A 208 -22.00 4.40 3.62
CA ALA A 208 -20.99 3.43 4.03
C ALA A 208 -21.47 1.99 3.80
N ILE A 209 -22.69 1.67 4.24
CA ILE A 209 -23.30 0.35 4.08
C ILE A 209 -23.47 0.02 2.59
N GLY A 210 -23.92 0.97 1.77
CA GLY A 210 -24.07 0.78 0.32
C GLY A 210 -22.75 0.42 -0.38
N PHE A 211 -21.69 1.16 -0.11
CA PHE A 211 -20.36 0.86 -0.65
C PHE A 211 -19.79 -0.46 -0.13
N MET A 212 -20.01 -0.78 1.15
CA MET A 212 -19.60 -2.05 1.74
C MET A 212 -20.33 -3.23 1.10
N ALA A 213 -21.62 -3.08 0.77
CA ALA A 213 -22.39 -4.10 0.07
C ALA A 213 -21.83 -4.36 -1.34
N LYS A 214 -21.41 -3.31 -2.05
CA LYS A 214 -20.77 -3.44 -3.37
C LYS A 214 -19.39 -4.09 -3.26
N TYR A 215 -18.56 -3.74 -2.27
CA TYR A 215 -17.30 -4.44 -1.96
C TYR A 215 -17.54 -5.93 -1.72
N LYS A 216 -18.52 -6.28 -0.89
CA LYS A 216 -18.90 -7.68 -0.62
C LYS A 216 -19.26 -8.42 -1.92
N GLN A 217 -20.08 -7.83 -2.78
CA GLN A 217 -20.49 -8.44 -4.06
C GLN A 217 -19.30 -8.72 -4.99
N LEU A 218 -18.32 -7.81 -5.03
CA LEU A 218 -17.15 -7.94 -5.90
C LEU A 218 -16.07 -8.86 -5.33
N ARG A 219 -15.88 -8.87 -4.00
CA ARG A 219 -14.79 -9.58 -3.32
C ARG A 219 -15.14 -11.03 -2.98
N LEU A 220 -16.38 -11.33 -2.58
CA LEU A 220 -16.77 -12.69 -2.17
C LEU A 220 -16.52 -13.78 -3.24
N PRO A 221 -16.73 -13.53 -4.55
CA PRO A 221 -16.45 -14.55 -5.56
C PRO A 221 -14.97 -14.87 -5.75
N GLN A 222 -14.07 -13.97 -5.33
CA GLN A 222 -12.63 -14.02 -5.66
C GLN A 222 -11.71 -14.28 -4.47
N GLY A 223 -12.17 -14.03 -3.24
CA GLY A 223 -11.32 -14.01 -2.06
C GLY A 223 -11.86 -14.82 -0.88
N PRO A 224 -11.04 -15.01 0.16
CA PRO A 224 -11.45 -15.72 1.36
C PRO A 224 -12.61 -14.98 2.04
N LYS A 225 -13.68 -15.72 2.35
CA LYS A 225 -14.89 -15.16 2.96
C LYS A 225 -14.61 -14.50 4.32
N GLN A 226 -13.59 -14.97 5.04
CA GLN A 226 -13.16 -14.41 6.32
C GLN A 226 -12.90 -12.90 6.23
N GLU A 227 -12.17 -12.43 5.21
CA GLU A 227 -11.83 -11.01 4.99
C GLU A 227 -13.09 -10.16 4.93
N VAL A 228 -14.01 -10.54 4.04
CA VAL A 228 -15.23 -9.77 3.78
C VAL A 228 -16.13 -9.74 5.01
N TYR A 229 -16.32 -10.89 5.67
CA TYR A 229 -17.17 -10.98 6.86
C TYR A 229 -16.60 -10.20 8.03
N TYR A 230 -15.29 -10.28 8.25
CA TYR A 230 -14.60 -9.53 9.29
C TYR A 230 -14.74 -8.02 9.06
N ASN A 231 -14.50 -7.56 7.83
CA ASN A 231 -14.59 -6.15 7.46
C ASN A 231 -16.01 -5.58 7.65
N ILE A 232 -17.04 -6.33 7.26
CA ILE A 232 -18.44 -5.93 7.51
C ILE A 232 -18.73 -5.88 9.02
N GLY A 233 -18.28 -6.88 9.78
CA GLY A 233 -18.43 -6.92 11.23
C GLY A 233 -17.76 -5.74 11.92
N ARG A 234 -16.52 -5.40 11.53
CA ARG A 234 -15.76 -4.24 12.03
C ARG A 234 -16.46 -2.92 11.73
N MET A 235 -16.93 -2.74 10.50
CA MET A 235 -17.66 -1.54 10.09
C MET A 235 -18.93 -1.34 10.96
N LEU A 236 -19.74 -2.39 11.09
CA LEU A 236 -20.98 -2.34 11.85
C LEU A 236 -20.72 -2.13 13.35
N HIS A 237 -19.66 -2.73 13.88
CA HIS A 237 -19.22 -2.52 15.26
C HIS A 237 -18.86 -1.05 15.48
N GLN A 238 -18.08 -0.44 14.57
CA GLN A 238 -17.69 0.97 14.65
C GLN A 238 -18.86 1.95 14.52
N LEU A 239 -19.91 1.56 13.78
CA LEU A 239 -21.15 2.35 13.68
C LEU A 239 -22.08 2.16 14.89
N GLY A 240 -21.80 1.20 15.78
CA GLY A 240 -22.59 0.91 16.99
C GLY A 240 -23.66 -0.18 16.81
N PHE A 241 -23.69 -0.86 15.66
CA PHE A 241 -24.63 -1.96 15.39
C PHE A 241 -24.12 -3.30 15.97
N SER A 242 -23.92 -3.36 17.29
CA SER A 242 -23.28 -4.49 17.98
C SER A 242 -23.92 -5.85 17.71
N THR A 243 -25.25 -5.92 17.63
CA THR A 243 -25.97 -7.18 17.31
C THR A 243 -25.62 -7.71 15.92
N HIS A 244 -25.53 -6.82 14.93
CA HIS A 244 -25.15 -7.22 13.57
C HIS A 244 -23.66 -7.54 13.50
N ALA A 245 -22.82 -6.77 14.20
CA ALA A 245 -21.39 -7.08 14.31
C ALA A 245 -21.16 -8.47 14.92
N HIS A 246 -21.90 -8.83 15.97
CA HIS A 246 -21.89 -10.17 16.56
C HIS A 246 -22.16 -11.24 15.51
N TYR A 247 -23.24 -11.10 14.74
CA TYR A 247 -23.59 -12.03 13.68
C TYR A 247 -22.44 -12.23 12.67
N TRP A 248 -21.83 -11.14 12.21
CA TRP A 248 -20.74 -11.21 11.24
C TRP A 248 -19.46 -11.81 11.81
N TYR A 249 -19.10 -11.52 13.07
CA TYR A 249 -17.95 -12.19 13.70
C TYR A 249 -18.19 -13.68 13.88
N CYS A 250 -19.41 -14.10 14.27
CA CYS A 250 -19.76 -15.52 14.31
C CYS A 250 -19.62 -16.20 12.94
N LYS A 251 -19.96 -15.51 11.84
CA LYS A 251 -19.69 -16.01 10.49
C LYS A 251 -18.20 -16.21 10.23
N VAL A 252 -17.34 -15.28 10.63
CA VAL A 252 -15.88 -15.46 10.47
C VAL A 252 -15.39 -16.72 11.19
N LEU A 253 -15.86 -16.95 12.42
CA LEU A 253 -15.48 -18.12 13.22
C LEU A 253 -15.97 -19.45 12.62
N GLY A 254 -17.05 -19.42 11.85
CA GLY A 254 -17.61 -20.61 11.17
C GLY A 254 -17.00 -20.92 9.80
N GLU A 255 -16.14 -20.06 9.25
CA GLU A 255 -15.45 -20.32 7.98
C GLU A 255 -14.23 -21.23 8.19
N PRO A 256 -13.79 -22.00 7.18
CA PRO A 256 -12.57 -22.80 7.28
C PRO A 256 -11.33 -21.92 7.44
N ASP A 257 -10.24 -22.49 7.94
CA ASP A 257 -8.95 -21.78 7.98
C ASP A 257 -8.45 -21.47 6.57
N ILE A 258 -7.65 -20.41 6.47
CA ILE A 258 -7.20 -19.91 5.18
C ILE A 258 -6.06 -20.78 4.68
N GLN A 259 -6.21 -21.30 3.47
CA GLN A 259 -5.18 -22.05 2.78
C GLN A 259 -4.48 -21.13 1.78
N VAL A 260 -3.15 -21.19 1.76
CA VAL A 260 -2.30 -20.45 0.81
C VAL A 260 -1.46 -21.47 0.05
N PHE A 261 -1.26 -21.20 -1.23
CA PHE A 261 -0.30 -21.95 -2.04
C PHE A 261 1.06 -21.29 -1.87
N GLU A 262 2.00 -22.02 -1.28
CA GLU A 262 3.41 -21.64 -1.27
C GLU A 262 4.15 -22.52 -2.26
N GLU A 263 4.99 -21.91 -3.10
CA GLU A 263 5.90 -22.66 -3.96
C GLU A 263 7.13 -23.04 -3.14
N ASP A 264 7.43 -24.34 -3.10
CA ASP A 264 8.67 -24.81 -2.48
C ASP A 264 9.88 -24.31 -3.29
N GLU A 265 10.70 -23.47 -2.67
CA GLU A 265 11.89 -22.85 -3.28
C GLU A 265 12.87 -23.87 -3.87
N ARG A 266 12.86 -25.13 -3.39
CA ARG A 266 13.76 -26.20 -3.89
C ARG A 266 13.18 -27.03 -5.02
N THR A 267 11.88 -27.31 -5.01
CA THR A 267 11.25 -28.26 -5.94
C THR A 267 10.40 -27.56 -6.99
N GLY A 268 9.95 -26.33 -6.72
CA GLY A 268 9.00 -25.60 -7.55
C GLY A 268 7.57 -26.13 -7.45
N ASP A 269 7.31 -27.09 -6.56
CA ASP A 269 5.99 -27.67 -6.36
C ASP A 269 5.13 -26.77 -5.45
N ALA A 270 3.86 -26.64 -5.79
CA ALA A 270 2.90 -25.87 -5.00
C ALA A 270 2.39 -26.69 -3.81
N ILE A 271 2.75 -26.26 -2.60
CA ILE A 271 2.28 -26.85 -1.34
C ILE A 271 1.12 -26.00 -0.82
N MET A 272 0.02 -26.66 -0.45
CA MET A 272 -1.07 -25.99 0.26
C MET A 272 -0.80 -26.02 1.75
N GLU A 273 -0.54 -24.85 2.34
CA GLU A 273 -0.36 -24.70 3.76
C GLU A 273 -1.48 -23.85 4.39
N THR A 274 -1.81 -24.17 5.64
CA THR A 274 -2.73 -23.35 6.42
C THR A 274 -2.01 -22.10 6.88
N SER A 275 -2.43 -20.94 6.39
CA SER A 275 -1.77 -19.68 6.73
C SER A 275 -2.36 -19.05 7.98
N TYR A 276 -1.56 -19.04 9.05
CA TYR A 276 -1.90 -18.36 10.29
C TYR A 276 -1.90 -16.83 10.16
N SER A 277 -1.04 -16.26 9.30
CA SER A 277 -0.89 -14.80 9.15
C SER A 277 -2.13 -14.14 8.54
N TYR A 278 -2.86 -14.85 7.69
CA TYR A 278 -4.10 -14.34 7.08
C TYR A 278 -5.36 -14.71 7.89
N ASN A 279 -5.26 -15.58 8.90
CA ASN A 279 -6.42 -16.04 9.66
C ASN A 279 -7.01 -14.91 10.52
N LEU A 280 -8.27 -14.53 10.24
CA LEU A 280 -8.95 -13.44 10.93
C LEU A 280 -9.81 -13.91 12.11
N LYS A 281 -9.89 -15.23 12.37
CA LYS A 281 -10.65 -15.78 13.50
C LYS A 281 -10.19 -15.25 14.85
N PRO A 282 -8.88 -15.13 15.17
CA PRO A 282 -8.44 -14.56 16.44
C PRO A 282 -8.94 -13.12 16.63
N LEU A 283 -8.86 -12.30 15.58
CA LEU A 283 -9.32 -10.91 15.60
C LEU A 283 -10.85 -10.81 15.72
N ALA A 284 -11.59 -11.65 15.01
CA ALA A 284 -13.04 -11.73 15.11
C ALA A 284 -13.47 -12.17 16.51
N ALA A 285 -12.81 -13.19 17.07
CA ALA A 285 -13.07 -13.69 18.41
C ALA A 285 -12.82 -12.60 19.46
N LEU A 286 -11.69 -11.91 19.39
CA LEU A 286 -11.38 -10.82 20.33
C LEU A 286 -12.46 -9.73 20.31
N ASN A 287 -12.87 -9.29 19.13
CA ASN A 287 -13.93 -8.28 18.97
C ASN A 287 -15.30 -8.77 19.47
N LEU A 288 -15.64 -10.02 19.18
CA LEU A 288 -16.86 -10.65 19.64
C LEU A 288 -16.88 -10.75 21.18
N ALA A 289 -15.76 -11.15 21.79
CA ALA A 289 -15.64 -11.22 23.23
C ALA A 289 -15.84 -9.85 23.90
N TYR A 290 -15.38 -8.76 23.30
CA TYR A 290 -15.65 -7.40 23.80
C TYR A 290 -17.14 -7.05 23.78
N ILE A 291 -17.86 -7.37 22.70
CA ILE A 291 -19.31 -7.18 22.61
C ILE A 291 -20.01 -7.99 23.71
N MET A 292 -19.60 -9.25 23.88
CA MET A 292 -20.19 -10.20 24.82
C MET A 292 -19.87 -9.89 26.29
N GLN A 293 -18.81 -9.13 26.58
CA GLN A 293 -18.41 -8.81 27.94
C GLN A 293 -19.55 -8.17 28.75
N SER A 294 -20.42 -7.41 28.09
CA SER A 294 -21.54 -6.70 28.70
C SER A 294 -22.70 -7.59 29.15
N TYR A 295 -22.94 -8.72 28.47
CA TYR A 295 -24.12 -9.57 28.72
C TYR A 295 -23.82 -11.06 28.95
N ASN A 296 -22.64 -11.56 28.54
CA ASN A 296 -22.19 -12.94 28.80
C ASN A 296 -20.66 -13.00 28.95
N PRO A 297 -20.12 -12.60 30.11
CA PRO A 297 -18.68 -12.53 30.35
C PRO A 297 -18.01 -13.91 30.40
N GLN A 298 -18.74 -14.97 30.76
CA GLN A 298 -18.21 -16.34 30.78
C GLN A 298 -17.90 -16.83 29.37
N LYS A 299 -18.86 -16.70 28.45
CA LYS A 299 -18.65 -17.07 27.05
C LYS A 299 -17.59 -16.19 26.38
N ALA A 300 -17.49 -14.91 26.74
CA ALA A 300 -16.40 -14.04 26.28
C ALA A 300 -15.01 -14.57 26.69
N ARG A 301 -14.84 -15.04 27.94
CA ARG A 301 -13.58 -15.63 28.41
C ARG A 301 -13.24 -16.94 27.68
N LEU A 302 -14.22 -17.81 27.48
CA LEU A 302 -14.03 -19.07 26.75
C LEU A 302 -13.58 -18.82 25.30
N LEU A 303 -14.21 -17.86 24.63
CA LEU A 303 -13.89 -17.50 23.26
C LEU A 303 -12.44 -16.98 23.12
N LYS A 304 -11.99 -16.14 24.06
CA LYS A 304 -10.59 -15.67 24.09
C LYS A 304 -9.62 -16.83 24.31
N ARG A 305 -9.95 -17.78 25.19
CA ARG A 305 -9.11 -18.97 25.42
C ARG A 305 -8.99 -19.86 24.19
N GLN A 306 -10.07 -20.00 23.42
CA GLN A 306 -10.10 -20.87 22.26
C GLN A 306 -9.33 -20.30 21.05
N PHE A 307 -9.41 -18.98 20.82
CA PHE A 307 -8.94 -18.38 19.56
C PHE A 307 -7.81 -17.37 19.71
N CYS A 308 -7.53 -16.86 20.92
CA CYS A 308 -6.59 -15.75 21.12
C CYS A 308 -5.34 -16.13 21.93
N ILE A 309 -5.17 -17.40 22.30
CA ILE A 309 -3.96 -17.89 22.95
C ILE A 309 -3.00 -18.35 21.85
N ILE A 310 -1.78 -17.81 21.87
CA ILE A 310 -0.63 -18.21 21.06
C ILE A 310 0.13 -19.28 21.83
#